data_AF-A0A8U7NAC5-F1
#
_entry.id   AF-A0A8U7NAC5-F1
#
_cell.length_a   1.000
_cell.length_b   1.000
_cell.length_c   1.000
_cell.angle_alpha   90.00
_cell.angle_beta   90.00
_cell.angle_gamma   90.00
#
_symmetry.space_group_name_H-M   'P 1'
#
loop_
_entity.id
_entity.type
_entity.pdbx_description
1 polymer ?
#
loop_
_entity_poly.entity_id
_entity_poly.type
_entity_poly.pdbx_seq_one_letter_code
_entity_poly.pdbx_strand_id
1 'polypeptide(L)'
;MASTVSLDKETLLEDGMPPAKKPRKLLPSLKTKKPRELVLVIGTGISAAVAPQVPALKSWKGLIQALLDAAIDFDLLEDEESKRFQKCLHEDKNLVHVAHDLIQKLSPRTSNVRSTFFKDCLYEVFDDLESKMEDSGKQLLQSVLHLMENGALVLTTNFDNLLELYAAHQGKHLESLDLTDEKKVLEWAQEKRKLSVLHIHGVYTNPSGIVLHPAGYQNVLRNTEVMREIQKLYENKSFLFLGCGWTVDDTTFQALFLEAVKHKSDLEHFMLVRRGDVDEFKKLRENMLDKGIKVISYGDEYADLPEYFERLTSEIAMRGRTGMPKEGQQLNGSAAAHAEVKGKEGSLEPRGFTLCSSLESQAGFQPLLPRRMQPLSLSPAQALSHGRGRPKPGQQPSGRPEPITVPLLSSTEPGPFRQGRGQDRASTDEHLV
;
A
#
# COMPACT_ATOMS: atom_id res chain seq x y z
N MET A 1 56.24 -26.19 -21.68
CA MET A 1 54.94 -25.72 -22.18
C MET A 1 54.07 -26.93 -22.49
N ALA A 2 52.96 -27.10 -21.79
CA ALA A 2 51.86 -27.96 -22.21
C ALA A 2 50.63 -27.59 -21.38
N SER A 3 49.58 -27.18 -22.08
CA SER A 3 48.27 -26.80 -21.56
C SER A 3 47.49 -28.02 -21.07
N THR A 4 46.72 -27.85 -20.01
CA THR A 4 45.52 -28.67 -19.75
C THR A 4 44.43 -27.77 -19.18
N VAL A 5 43.47 -27.44 -20.04
CA VAL A 5 42.18 -26.85 -19.69
C VAL A 5 41.31 -27.98 -19.14
N SER A 6 40.85 -27.85 -17.89
CA SER A 6 39.85 -28.75 -17.31
C SER A 6 38.46 -28.33 -17.79
N LEU A 7 37.90 -29.13 -18.70
CA LEU A 7 36.54 -29.02 -19.20
C LEU A 7 35.59 -29.52 -18.10
N ASP A 8 34.76 -28.64 -17.55
CA ASP A 8 33.67 -29.01 -16.66
C ASP A 8 32.69 -29.90 -17.43
N LYS A 9 32.45 -31.11 -16.92
CA LYS A 9 31.45 -32.03 -17.45
C LYS A 9 30.06 -31.51 -17.07
N GLU A 10 29.40 -30.83 -18.00
CA GLU A 10 27.95 -30.71 -18.00
C GLU A 10 27.34 -32.09 -18.19
N THR A 11 26.64 -32.57 -17.16
CA THR A 11 25.75 -33.72 -17.25
C THR A 11 24.54 -33.32 -18.09
N LEU A 12 24.56 -33.69 -19.37
CA LEU A 12 23.39 -33.73 -20.23
C LEU A 12 22.40 -34.74 -19.65
N LEU A 13 21.25 -34.26 -19.21
CA LEU A 13 20.10 -35.12 -18.93
C LEU A 13 19.51 -35.54 -20.28
N GLU A 14 19.35 -36.85 -20.49
CA GLU A 14 18.46 -37.39 -21.52
C GLU A 14 17.04 -36.84 -21.27
N ASP A 15 16.36 -36.49 -22.35
CA ASP A 15 15.19 -35.60 -22.44
C ASP A 15 15.55 -34.13 -22.30
N GLY A 16 15.41 -33.39 -23.41
CA GLY A 16 15.73 -31.96 -23.59
C GLY A 16 14.94 -30.97 -22.71
N MET A 17 14.59 -31.36 -21.49
CA MET A 17 14.18 -30.46 -20.43
C MET A 17 15.42 -29.81 -19.81
N PRO A 18 15.44 -28.48 -19.66
CA PRO A 18 16.50 -27.82 -18.92
C PRO A 18 16.57 -28.39 -17.49
N PRO A 19 17.79 -28.54 -16.92
CA PRO A 19 17.94 -29.06 -15.58
C PRO A 19 17.10 -28.23 -14.60
N ALA A 20 16.28 -28.90 -13.79
CA ALA A 20 15.44 -28.24 -12.79
C ALA A 20 16.31 -27.31 -11.92
N LYS A 21 16.01 -26.00 -11.96
CA LYS A 21 16.75 -24.99 -11.19
C LYS A 21 16.70 -25.38 -9.72
N LYS A 22 17.86 -25.51 -9.07
CA LYS A 22 17.91 -25.74 -7.62
C LYS A 22 17.23 -24.57 -6.91
N PRO A 23 16.27 -24.81 -5.99
CA PRO A 23 15.54 -23.73 -5.36
C PRO A 23 16.47 -22.88 -4.48
N ARG A 24 16.23 -21.56 -4.46
CA ARG A 24 17.01 -20.62 -3.64
C ARG A 24 16.89 -20.99 -2.15
N LYS A 25 17.99 -20.83 -1.42
CA LYS A 25 18.02 -21.11 0.02
C LYS A 25 17.34 -19.98 0.80
N LEU A 26 16.61 -20.34 1.84
CA LEU A 26 16.04 -19.38 2.79
C LEU A 26 17.14 -18.87 3.73
N LEU A 27 17.19 -17.57 3.98
CA LEU A 27 18.15 -16.98 4.91
C LEU A 27 17.86 -17.46 6.35
N PRO A 28 18.85 -18.02 7.08
CA PRO A 28 18.64 -18.54 8.42
C PRO A 28 18.03 -17.53 9.40
N SER A 29 18.51 -16.28 9.43
CA SER A 29 18.03 -15.27 10.39
C SER A 29 16.61 -14.78 10.11
N LEU A 30 16.12 -14.94 8.87
CA LEU A 30 14.75 -14.60 8.48
C LEU A 30 13.79 -15.77 8.79
N LYS A 31 14.15 -17.01 8.42
CA LYS A 31 13.26 -18.16 8.63
C LYS A 31 13.05 -18.55 10.10
N THR A 32 13.88 -18.03 11.01
CA THR A 32 13.72 -18.23 12.47
C THR A 32 12.76 -17.23 13.13
N LYS A 33 12.30 -16.20 12.40
CA LYS A 33 11.34 -15.21 12.91
C LYS A 33 9.98 -15.84 13.15
N LYS A 34 9.18 -15.21 14.01
CA LYS A 34 7.75 -15.54 14.21
C LYS A 34 6.88 -14.51 13.49
N PRO A 35 5.66 -14.87 13.05
CA PRO A 35 4.78 -13.92 12.37
C PRO A 35 4.56 -12.60 13.13
N ARG A 36 4.31 -12.65 14.44
CA ARG A 36 4.16 -11.46 15.30
C ARG A 36 5.40 -10.56 15.42
N GLU A 37 6.57 -11.05 15.02
CA GLU A 37 7.81 -10.26 15.00
C GLU A 37 8.01 -9.52 13.68
N LEU A 38 7.05 -9.65 12.74
CA LEU A 38 7.15 -9.12 11.39
C LEU A 38 6.15 -7.98 11.15
N VAL A 39 6.63 -7.00 10.39
CA VAL A 39 5.80 -6.06 9.63
C VAL A 39 6.09 -6.33 8.16
N LEU A 40 5.09 -6.75 7.40
CA LEU A 40 5.24 -6.95 5.96
C LEU A 40 4.99 -5.61 5.27
N VAL A 41 5.97 -5.17 4.49
CA VAL A 41 5.84 -4.02 3.60
C VAL A 41 5.60 -4.57 2.21
N ILE A 42 4.40 -4.35 1.68
CA ILE A 42 4.01 -4.81 0.35
C ILE A 42 4.27 -3.67 -0.63
N GLY A 43 5.05 -3.95 -1.67
CA GLY A 43 5.31 -3.02 -2.78
C GLY A 43 4.68 -3.49 -4.09
N THR A 44 4.86 -2.72 -5.15
CA THR A 44 4.27 -2.99 -6.48
C THR A 44 4.71 -4.33 -7.07
N GLY A 45 5.86 -4.87 -6.66
CA GLY A 45 6.31 -6.19 -7.11
C GLY A 45 5.39 -7.34 -6.66
N ILE A 46 4.66 -7.19 -5.55
CA ILE A 46 3.61 -8.14 -5.17
C ILE A 46 2.42 -8.01 -6.10
N SER A 47 1.91 -6.78 -6.31
CA SER A 47 0.78 -6.55 -7.22
C SER A 47 1.08 -7.03 -8.64
N ALA A 48 2.31 -6.82 -9.11
CA ALA A 48 2.81 -7.31 -10.40
C ALA A 48 2.86 -8.84 -10.50
N ALA A 49 3.21 -9.53 -9.41
CA ALA A 49 3.21 -11.00 -9.37
C ALA A 49 1.79 -11.58 -9.22
N VAL A 50 0.86 -10.80 -8.65
CA VAL A 50 -0.53 -11.23 -8.45
C VAL A 50 -1.36 -11.13 -9.73
N ALA A 51 -1.20 -10.03 -10.46
CA ALA A 51 -1.96 -9.75 -11.67
C ALA A 51 -1.01 -9.20 -12.77
N PRO A 52 -0.10 -10.03 -13.31
CA PRO A 52 0.94 -9.60 -14.26
C PRO A 52 0.40 -9.10 -15.61
N GLN A 53 -0.86 -9.34 -15.93
CA GLN A 53 -1.53 -8.80 -17.10
C GLN A 53 -1.98 -7.33 -16.93
N VAL A 54 -1.96 -6.78 -15.70
CA VAL A 54 -2.40 -5.41 -15.42
C VAL A 54 -1.19 -4.47 -15.44
N PRO A 55 -1.03 -3.62 -16.47
CA PRO A 55 0.17 -2.78 -16.61
C PRO A 55 0.35 -1.79 -15.45
N ALA A 56 -0.75 -1.24 -14.93
CA ALA A 56 -0.76 -0.29 -13.82
C ALA A 56 -0.13 -0.85 -12.54
N LEU A 57 -0.17 -2.17 -12.33
CA LEU A 57 0.36 -2.83 -11.14
C LEU A 57 1.87 -3.13 -11.23
N LYS A 58 2.47 -3.04 -12.42
CA LYS A 58 3.87 -3.43 -12.64
C LYS A 58 4.87 -2.44 -12.06
N SER A 59 4.53 -1.16 -12.06
CA SER A 59 5.41 -0.10 -11.59
C SER A 59 4.64 1.19 -11.33
N TRP A 60 5.26 2.08 -10.56
CA TRP A 60 4.72 3.42 -10.33
C TRP A 60 4.56 4.23 -11.62
N LYS A 61 5.53 4.13 -12.55
CA LYS A 61 5.42 4.74 -13.89
C LYS A 61 4.23 4.17 -14.66
N GLY A 62 4.03 2.86 -14.63
CA GLY A 62 2.90 2.18 -15.26
C GLY A 62 1.55 2.61 -14.68
N LEU A 63 1.48 2.82 -13.37
CA LEU A 63 0.28 3.36 -12.72
C LEU A 63 -0.04 4.78 -13.17
N ILE A 64 0.95 5.69 -13.16
CA ILE A 64 0.71 7.07 -13.61
C ILE A 64 0.34 7.09 -15.09
N GLN A 65 0.98 6.25 -15.91
CA GLN A 65 0.62 6.10 -17.32
C GLN A 65 -0.84 5.67 -17.48
N ALA A 66 -1.28 4.64 -16.76
CA ALA A 66 -2.66 4.16 -16.83
C ALA A 66 -3.67 5.22 -16.37
N LEU A 67 -3.33 6.00 -15.34
CA LEU A 67 -4.16 7.14 -14.90
C LEU A 67 -4.23 8.25 -15.95
N LEU A 68 -3.12 8.53 -16.62
CA LEU A 68 -3.07 9.51 -17.70
C LEU A 68 -3.88 9.04 -18.91
N ASP A 69 -3.77 7.77 -19.28
CA ASP A 69 -4.51 7.17 -20.39
C ASP A 69 -6.02 7.21 -20.09
N ALA A 70 -6.46 6.81 -18.90
CA ALA A 70 -7.86 6.93 -18.48
C ALA A 70 -8.35 8.39 -18.49
N ALA A 71 -7.51 9.33 -18.07
CA ALA A 71 -7.86 10.75 -18.12
C ALA A 71 -8.03 11.28 -19.56
N ILE A 72 -7.24 10.77 -20.51
CA ILE A 72 -7.36 11.08 -21.94
C ILE A 72 -8.63 10.45 -22.50
N ASP A 73 -8.90 9.18 -22.19
CA ASP A 73 -10.08 8.45 -22.68
C ASP A 73 -11.41 9.05 -22.17
N PHE A 74 -11.38 9.70 -21.00
CA PHE A 74 -12.51 10.45 -20.46
C PHE A 74 -12.55 11.93 -20.90
N ASP A 75 -11.70 12.36 -21.83
CA ASP A 75 -11.60 13.74 -22.33
C ASP A 75 -11.39 14.79 -21.20
N LEU A 76 -10.59 14.44 -20.17
CA LEU A 76 -10.38 15.29 -18.99
C LEU A 76 -9.19 16.25 -19.11
N LEU A 77 -8.39 16.10 -20.17
CA LEU A 77 -7.17 16.86 -20.41
C LEU A 77 -7.16 17.45 -21.81
N GLU A 78 -6.67 18.68 -21.96
CA GLU A 78 -6.42 19.26 -23.28
C GLU A 78 -5.21 18.59 -23.95
N ASP A 79 -5.16 18.58 -25.30
CA ASP A 79 -4.09 17.94 -26.08
C ASP A 79 -2.67 18.34 -25.64
N GLU A 80 -2.46 19.63 -25.34
CA GLU A 80 -1.17 20.15 -24.93
C GLU A 80 -0.80 19.70 -23.49
N GLU A 81 -1.78 19.55 -22.61
CA GLU A 81 -1.58 19.03 -21.26
C GLU A 81 -1.21 17.55 -21.30
N SER A 82 -1.94 16.76 -22.10
CA SER A 82 -1.68 15.34 -22.34
C SER A 82 -0.26 15.12 -22.86
N LYS A 83 0.17 15.89 -23.87
CA LYS A 83 1.55 15.84 -24.40
C LYS A 83 2.59 16.21 -23.34
N ARG A 84 2.30 17.20 -22.49
CA ARG A 84 3.21 17.61 -21.40
C ARG A 84 3.38 16.49 -20.37
N PHE A 85 2.28 15.88 -19.91
CA PHE A 85 2.35 14.77 -18.96
C PHE A 85 3.06 13.56 -19.57
N GLN A 86 2.73 13.18 -20.81
CA GLN A 86 3.43 12.12 -21.54
C GLN A 86 4.94 12.39 -21.59
N LYS A 87 5.36 13.60 -21.99
CA LYS A 87 6.78 13.96 -22.04
C LYS A 87 7.45 13.84 -20.66
N CYS A 88 6.82 14.32 -19.60
CA CYS A 88 7.36 14.22 -18.24
C CYS A 88 7.53 12.76 -17.78
N LEU A 89 6.59 11.87 -18.12
CA LEU A 89 6.69 10.43 -17.83
C LEU A 89 7.79 9.75 -18.65
N HIS A 90 7.97 10.12 -19.91
CA HIS A 90 9.01 9.54 -20.78
C HIS A 90 10.41 9.94 -20.35
N GLU A 91 10.61 11.17 -19.88
CA GLU A 91 11.89 11.68 -19.41
C GLU A 91 12.29 11.18 -18.01
N ASP A 92 11.48 10.29 -17.40
CA ASP A 92 11.67 9.77 -16.03
C ASP A 92 11.94 10.87 -14.99
N LYS A 93 11.30 12.03 -15.20
CA LYS A 93 11.28 13.11 -14.21
C LYS A 93 10.65 12.59 -12.94
N ASN A 94 10.98 13.23 -11.82
CA ASN A 94 10.51 12.86 -10.48
C ASN A 94 9.02 12.46 -10.47
N LEU A 95 8.75 11.15 -10.50
CA LEU A 95 7.44 10.58 -10.81
C LEU A 95 6.38 11.01 -9.78
N VAL A 96 6.81 11.25 -8.54
CA VAL A 96 5.95 11.77 -7.46
C VAL A 96 5.39 13.14 -7.83
N HIS A 97 6.20 14.02 -8.42
CA HIS A 97 5.72 15.33 -8.87
C HIS A 97 4.75 15.20 -10.04
N VAL A 98 5.04 14.32 -11.00
CA VAL A 98 4.15 14.07 -12.15
C VAL A 98 2.79 13.55 -11.68
N ALA A 99 2.79 12.57 -10.77
CA ALA A 99 1.57 12.04 -10.18
C ALA A 99 0.82 13.11 -9.36
N HIS A 100 1.53 13.92 -8.58
CA HIS A 100 0.93 15.00 -7.81
C HIS A 100 0.20 16.00 -8.71
N ASP A 101 0.86 16.48 -9.77
CA ASP A 101 0.29 17.42 -10.72
C ASP A 101 -0.93 16.83 -11.45
N LEU A 102 -0.86 15.55 -11.85
CA LEU A 102 -1.98 14.85 -12.47
C LEU A 102 -3.17 14.72 -11.51
N ILE A 103 -2.95 14.32 -10.26
CA ILE A 103 -4.01 14.21 -9.24
C ILE A 103 -4.67 15.57 -8.99
N GLN A 104 -3.88 16.65 -8.89
CA GLN A 104 -4.41 18.00 -8.73
C GLN A 104 -5.30 18.41 -9.91
N LYS A 105 -4.86 18.11 -11.15
CA LYS A 105 -5.61 18.40 -12.36
C LYS A 105 -6.93 17.63 -12.43
N LEU A 106 -6.92 16.36 -12.02
CA LEU A 106 -8.11 15.49 -11.97
C LEU A 106 -9.03 15.77 -10.75
N SER A 107 -8.53 16.52 -9.77
CA SER A 107 -9.26 16.88 -8.55
C SER A 107 -9.42 18.40 -8.37
N PRO A 108 -9.95 19.13 -9.37
CA PRO A 108 -10.08 20.58 -9.27
C PRO A 108 -10.95 20.95 -8.08
N ARG A 109 -10.45 21.88 -7.25
CA ARG A 109 -11.21 22.44 -6.14
C ARG A 109 -12.09 23.57 -6.66
N THR A 110 -13.36 23.27 -6.93
CA THR A 110 -14.39 24.31 -7.12
C THR A 110 -15.04 24.62 -5.77
N SER A 111 -15.52 25.85 -5.58
CA SER A 111 -15.93 26.38 -4.27
C SER A 111 -17.01 25.58 -3.55
N ASN A 112 -17.81 24.76 -4.25
CA ASN A 112 -18.93 24.02 -3.66
C ASN A 112 -19.05 22.54 -4.08
N VAL A 113 -18.22 22.03 -5.01
CA VAL A 113 -18.28 20.63 -5.48
C VAL A 113 -16.86 20.05 -5.61
N ARG A 114 -16.62 18.90 -4.99
CA ARG A 114 -15.39 18.13 -5.19
C ARG A 114 -15.56 17.27 -6.44
N SER A 115 -14.67 17.45 -7.42
CA SER A 115 -14.63 16.60 -8.62
C SER A 115 -14.50 15.12 -8.27
N THR A 116 -15.16 14.26 -9.05
CA THR A 116 -15.00 12.80 -8.99
C THR A 116 -14.06 12.27 -10.07
N PHE A 117 -13.55 13.10 -10.98
CA PHE A 117 -12.78 12.61 -12.13
C PHE A 117 -11.56 11.77 -11.74
N PHE A 118 -10.81 12.17 -10.71
CA PHE A 118 -9.71 11.34 -10.20
C PHE A 118 -10.17 9.98 -9.67
N LYS A 119 -11.31 9.97 -8.97
CA LYS A 119 -11.96 8.73 -8.54
C LYS A 119 -12.30 7.88 -9.77
N ASP A 120 -12.99 8.46 -10.75
CA ASP A 120 -13.47 7.74 -11.92
C ASP A 120 -12.29 7.13 -12.73
N CYS A 121 -11.18 7.85 -12.87
CA CYS A 121 -9.93 7.33 -13.45
C CYS A 121 -9.34 6.16 -12.65
N LEU A 122 -9.30 6.25 -11.32
CA LEU A 122 -8.81 5.15 -10.47
C LEU A 122 -9.68 3.90 -10.59
N TYR A 123 -11.00 4.06 -10.65
CA TYR A 123 -11.92 2.95 -10.82
C TYR A 123 -11.73 2.27 -12.17
N GLU A 124 -11.50 3.03 -13.24
CA GLU A 124 -11.17 2.47 -14.56
C GLU A 124 -9.86 1.67 -14.51
N VAL A 125 -8.80 2.25 -13.94
CA VAL A 125 -7.47 1.61 -13.84
C VAL A 125 -7.51 0.31 -13.03
N PHE A 126 -8.30 0.28 -11.96
CA PHE A 126 -8.42 -0.86 -11.06
C PHE A 126 -9.73 -1.64 -11.22
N ASP A 127 -10.38 -1.52 -12.38
CA ASP A 127 -11.61 -2.27 -12.63
C ASP A 127 -11.32 -3.78 -12.68
N ASP A 128 -12.25 -4.57 -12.16
CA ASP A 128 -12.23 -6.04 -12.22
C ASP A 128 -10.89 -6.69 -11.83
N LEU A 129 -10.20 -6.16 -10.80
CA LEU A 129 -8.92 -6.71 -10.34
C LEU A 129 -9.03 -8.17 -9.86
N GLU A 130 -10.17 -8.56 -9.30
CA GLU A 130 -10.39 -9.91 -8.77
C GLU A 130 -10.29 -10.98 -9.87
N SER A 131 -10.91 -10.75 -11.04
CA SER A 131 -10.83 -11.69 -12.16
C SER A 131 -9.43 -11.78 -12.77
N LYS A 132 -8.61 -10.74 -12.56
CA LYS A 132 -7.25 -10.61 -13.08
C LYS A 132 -6.18 -11.25 -12.18
N MET A 133 -6.54 -11.84 -11.04
CA MET A 133 -5.57 -12.54 -10.19
C MET A 133 -5.20 -13.91 -10.77
N GLU A 134 -3.92 -14.14 -11.02
CA GLU A 134 -3.40 -15.48 -11.38
C GLU A 134 -3.32 -16.41 -10.16
N ASP A 135 -3.30 -17.72 -10.38
CA ASP A 135 -3.32 -18.70 -9.29
C ASP A 135 -2.04 -18.69 -8.44
N SER A 136 -0.88 -18.48 -9.07
CA SER A 136 0.40 -18.25 -8.38
C SER A 136 0.35 -16.97 -7.53
N GLY A 137 -0.31 -15.92 -8.05
CA GLY A 137 -0.62 -14.69 -7.36
C GLY A 137 -1.48 -14.90 -6.10
N LYS A 138 -2.56 -15.67 -6.24
CA LYS A 138 -3.43 -16.06 -5.12
C LYS A 138 -2.65 -16.84 -4.05
N GLN A 139 -1.75 -17.74 -4.44
CA GLN A 139 -0.89 -18.48 -3.51
C GLN A 139 0.05 -17.56 -2.72
N LEU A 140 0.58 -16.53 -3.38
CA LEU A 140 1.39 -15.50 -2.74
C LEU A 140 0.58 -14.69 -1.72
N LEU A 141 -0.63 -14.25 -2.09
CA LEU A 141 -1.54 -13.55 -1.16
C LEU A 141 -1.99 -14.44 0.00
N GLN A 142 -2.20 -15.74 -0.25
CA GLN A 142 -2.50 -16.71 0.79
C GLN A 142 -1.38 -16.81 1.83
N SER A 143 -0.12 -16.78 1.37
CA SER A 143 1.04 -16.79 2.27
C SER A 143 1.11 -15.52 3.13
N VAL A 144 0.83 -14.35 2.54
CA VAL A 144 0.73 -13.08 3.27
C VAL A 144 -0.39 -13.14 4.32
N LEU A 145 -1.59 -13.56 3.90
CA LEU A 145 -2.76 -13.69 4.76
C LEU A 145 -2.51 -14.67 5.92
N HIS A 146 -1.81 -15.78 5.65
CA HIS A 146 -1.44 -16.73 6.70
C HIS A 146 -0.54 -16.10 7.77
N LEU A 147 0.44 -15.28 7.38
CA LEU A 147 1.28 -14.56 8.35
C LEU A 147 0.47 -13.54 9.15
N MET A 148 -0.46 -12.81 8.50
CA MET A 148 -1.35 -11.86 9.18
C MET A 148 -2.21 -12.52 10.25
N GLU A 149 -2.81 -13.67 9.94
CA GLU A 149 -3.63 -14.44 10.88
C GLU A 149 -2.83 -14.90 12.11
N ASN A 150 -1.51 -15.03 11.97
CA ASN A 150 -0.61 -15.40 13.05
C ASN A 150 0.08 -14.17 13.71
N GLY A 151 -0.36 -12.96 13.38
CA GLY A 151 0.01 -11.73 14.07
C GLY A 151 1.00 -10.82 13.35
N ALA A 152 1.36 -11.09 12.09
CA ALA A 152 2.12 -10.12 11.30
C ALA A 152 1.25 -8.90 10.98
N LEU A 153 1.85 -7.70 11.06
CA LEU A 153 1.21 -6.48 10.54
C LEU A 153 1.53 -6.32 9.05
N VAL A 154 0.66 -5.63 8.32
CA VAL A 154 0.86 -5.34 6.90
C VAL A 154 0.63 -3.86 6.63
N LEU A 155 1.55 -3.29 5.86
CA LEU A 155 1.41 -1.97 5.28
C LEU A 155 1.82 -2.00 3.81
N THR A 156 1.38 -1.00 3.04
CA THR A 156 1.68 -0.87 1.62
C THR A 156 1.74 0.61 1.21
N THR A 157 2.50 0.90 0.15
CA THR A 157 2.47 2.18 -0.55
C THR A 157 1.64 2.10 -1.85
N ASN A 158 1.08 0.93 -2.16
CA ASN A 158 0.26 0.74 -3.36
C ASN A 158 -1.18 1.24 -3.13
N PHE A 159 -1.84 1.64 -4.22
CA PHE A 159 -3.25 2.07 -4.19
C PHE A 159 -4.24 0.93 -4.34
N ASP A 160 -3.83 -0.20 -4.92
CA ASP A 160 -4.68 -1.38 -5.08
C ASP A 160 -5.03 -2.01 -3.72
N ASN A 161 -6.09 -2.84 -3.70
CA ASN A 161 -6.54 -3.58 -2.52
C ASN A 161 -6.56 -5.11 -2.78
N LEU A 162 -5.61 -5.62 -3.58
CA LEU A 162 -5.61 -7.02 -4.04
C LEU A 162 -5.63 -8.01 -2.87
N LEU A 163 -4.91 -7.72 -1.78
CA LEU A 163 -4.86 -8.56 -0.60
C LEU A 163 -6.23 -8.64 0.09
N GLU A 164 -6.94 -7.52 0.17
CA GLU A 164 -8.26 -7.42 0.78
C GLU A 164 -9.33 -8.08 -0.08
N LEU A 165 -9.29 -7.87 -1.41
CA LEU A 165 -10.15 -8.58 -2.36
C LEU A 165 -9.98 -10.10 -2.24
N TYR A 166 -8.72 -10.56 -2.24
CA TYR A 166 -8.42 -11.97 -2.07
C TYR A 166 -8.94 -12.50 -0.73
N ALA A 167 -8.71 -11.77 0.36
CA ALA A 167 -9.16 -12.20 1.68
C ALA A 167 -10.71 -12.24 1.77
N ALA A 168 -11.41 -11.29 1.16
CA ALA A 168 -12.87 -11.28 1.06
C ALA A 168 -13.38 -12.53 0.32
N HIS A 169 -12.73 -12.91 -0.78
CA HIS A 169 -13.04 -14.16 -1.49
C HIS A 169 -12.76 -15.41 -0.63
N GLN A 170 -11.80 -15.36 0.30
CA GLN A 170 -11.58 -16.39 1.32
C GLN A 170 -12.54 -16.31 2.53
N GLY A 171 -13.56 -15.45 2.48
CA GLY A 171 -14.53 -15.27 3.56
C GLY A 171 -13.99 -14.51 4.77
N LYS A 172 -12.90 -13.74 4.60
CA LYS A 172 -12.28 -12.95 5.66
C LYS A 172 -12.43 -11.47 5.37
N HIS A 173 -12.70 -10.68 6.39
CA HIS A 173 -12.79 -9.24 6.27
C HIS A 173 -11.46 -8.60 6.69
N LEU A 174 -10.75 -8.00 5.73
CA LEU A 174 -9.59 -7.15 5.99
C LEU A 174 -10.02 -5.68 5.91
N GLU A 175 -9.67 -4.89 6.91
CA GLU A 175 -9.92 -3.45 6.89
C GLU A 175 -8.76 -2.73 6.21
N SER A 176 -9.03 -1.94 5.16
CA SER A 176 -8.06 -0.99 4.61
C SER A 176 -8.04 0.28 5.47
N LEU A 177 -6.86 0.64 5.95
CA LEU A 177 -6.57 1.83 6.73
C LEU A 177 -5.75 2.80 5.89
N ASP A 178 -5.91 4.10 6.11
CA ASP A 178 -5.02 5.12 5.56
C ASP A 178 -4.61 6.10 6.66
N LEU A 179 -3.67 6.99 6.35
CA LEU A 179 -3.12 7.95 7.30
C LEU A 179 -4.06 9.14 7.58
N THR A 180 -5.31 9.12 7.12
CA THR A 180 -6.29 10.18 7.42
C THR A 180 -7.02 9.96 8.75
N ASP A 181 -7.10 8.71 9.24
CA ASP A 181 -7.73 8.36 10.52
C ASP A 181 -6.67 8.03 11.59
N GLU A 182 -6.26 9.06 12.32
CA GLU A 182 -5.24 8.99 13.37
C GLU A 182 -5.54 7.89 14.42
N LYS A 183 -6.81 7.75 14.83
CA LYS A 183 -7.21 6.77 15.83
C LYS A 183 -7.00 5.36 15.31
N LYS A 184 -7.41 5.09 14.06
CA LYS A 184 -7.20 3.77 13.46
C LYS A 184 -5.73 3.46 13.27
N VAL A 185 -4.92 4.44 12.85
CA VAL A 185 -3.46 4.28 12.72
C VAL A 185 -2.82 3.96 14.06
N LEU A 186 -3.20 4.67 15.13
CA LEU A 186 -2.71 4.38 16.49
C LEU A 186 -3.08 2.98 16.94
N GLU A 187 -4.35 2.57 16.78
CA GLU A 187 -4.81 1.24 17.16
C GLU A 187 -4.15 0.12 16.33
N TRP A 188 -3.84 0.38 15.06
CA TRP A 188 -3.05 -0.51 14.22
C TRP A 188 -1.60 -0.63 14.73
N ALA A 189 -0.95 0.49 15.03
CA ALA A 189 0.43 0.50 15.53
C ALA A 189 0.56 -0.15 16.91
N GLN A 190 -0.50 -0.10 17.72
CA GLN A 190 -0.63 -0.81 18.99
C GLN A 190 -1.03 -2.29 18.85
N GLU A 191 -1.14 -2.82 17.62
CA GLU A 191 -1.55 -4.20 17.32
C GLU A 191 -2.97 -4.56 17.82
N LYS A 192 -3.84 -3.56 18.05
CA LYS A 192 -5.24 -3.74 18.48
C LYS A 192 -6.16 -4.03 17.29
N ARG A 193 -5.77 -3.65 16.08
CA ARG A 193 -6.50 -3.91 14.82
C ARG A 193 -5.88 -5.07 14.05
N LYS A 194 -6.30 -6.28 14.40
CA LYS A 194 -5.91 -7.49 13.65
C LYS A 194 -6.59 -7.50 12.28
N LEU A 195 -5.95 -8.12 11.29
CA LEU A 195 -6.47 -8.25 9.91
C LEU A 195 -6.82 -6.90 9.28
N SER A 196 -5.85 -6.00 9.25
CA SER A 196 -5.97 -4.71 8.56
C SER A 196 -4.69 -4.38 7.82
N VAL A 197 -4.81 -3.59 6.75
CA VAL A 197 -3.73 -3.17 5.87
C VAL A 197 -3.60 -1.66 5.96
N LEU A 198 -2.42 -1.15 6.33
CA LEU A 198 -2.16 0.29 6.32
C LEU A 198 -1.65 0.74 4.94
N HIS A 199 -2.45 1.51 4.21
CA HIS A 199 -2.07 2.16 2.96
C HIS A 199 -1.50 3.55 3.24
N ILE A 200 -0.18 3.69 3.12
CA ILE A 200 0.53 4.94 3.44
C ILE A 200 0.04 6.10 2.56
N HIS A 201 -0.19 5.85 1.27
CA HIS A 201 -0.66 6.87 0.33
C HIS A 201 -2.16 6.77 0.04
N GLY A 202 -2.91 6.05 0.88
CA GLY A 202 -4.33 5.78 0.65
C GLY A 202 -4.61 4.62 -0.32
N VAL A 203 -5.88 4.31 -0.49
CA VAL A 203 -6.40 3.17 -1.27
C VAL A 203 -7.41 3.68 -2.29
N TYR A 204 -7.47 3.07 -3.47
CA TYR A 204 -8.32 3.55 -4.58
C TYR A 204 -9.83 3.53 -4.25
N THR A 205 -10.26 2.68 -3.30
CA THR A 205 -11.64 2.65 -2.80
C THR A 205 -11.99 3.84 -1.89
N ASN A 206 -10.98 4.59 -1.43
CA ASN A 206 -11.12 5.88 -0.75
C ASN A 206 -10.23 6.96 -1.40
N PRO A 207 -10.58 7.46 -2.61
CA PRO A 207 -9.75 8.44 -3.34
C PRO A 207 -9.50 9.74 -2.58
N SER A 208 -10.41 10.14 -1.70
CA SER A 208 -10.22 11.34 -0.86
C SER A 208 -9.10 11.21 0.16
N GLY A 209 -8.68 9.98 0.50
CA GLY A 209 -7.57 9.71 1.41
C GLY A 209 -6.20 9.63 0.72
N ILE A 210 -6.14 9.73 -0.61
CA ILE A 210 -4.90 9.58 -1.37
C ILE A 210 -4.06 10.85 -1.29
N VAL A 211 -2.86 10.72 -0.74
CA VAL A 211 -1.87 11.79 -0.62
C VAL A 211 -0.46 11.22 -0.83
N LEU A 212 0.31 11.87 -1.69
CA LEU A 212 1.65 11.44 -2.09
C LEU A 212 2.79 12.09 -1.31
N HIS A 213 2.50 13.12 -0.50
CA HIS A 213 3.51 13.92 0.19
C HIS A 213 3.22 13.98 1.70
N PRO A 214 4.25 13.95 2.57
CA PRO A 214 4.08 14.04 4.03
C PRO A 214 3.23 15.23 4.49
N ALA A 215 3.26 16.33 3.75
CA ALA A 215 2.47 17.54 4.03
C ALA A 215 0.95 17.31 4.06
N GLY A 216 0.42 16.26 3.43
CA GLY A 216 -1.01 15.96 3.53
C GLY A 216 -1.40 15.03 4.69
N TYR A 217 -0.43 14.50 5.44
CA TYR A 217 -0.65 13.65 6.62
C TYR A 217 -0.15 14.31 7.93
N GLN A 218 -0.19 15.65 8.00
CA GLN A 218 0.33 16.39 9.15
C GLN A 218 -0.34 16.04 10.47
N ASN A 219 -1.60 15.61 10.47
CA ASN A 219 -2.28 15.16 11.69
C ASN A 219 -1.54 13.97 12.30
N VAL A 220 -1.25 12.94 11.51
CA VAL A 220 -0.48 11.77 11.95
C VAL A 220 0.96 12.15 12.29
N LEU A 221 1.66 12.86 11.39
CA LEU A 221 3.08 13.16 11.57
C LEU A 221 3.39 14.10 12.75
N ARG A 222 2.43 14.94 13.16
CA ARG A 222 2.56 15.82 14.32
C ARG A 222 2.01 15.20 15.60
N ASN A 223 1.26 14.10 15.50
CA ASN A 223 0.77 13.39 16.66
C ASN A 223 1.91 12.58 17.27
N THR A 224 2.40 13.02 18.43
CA THR A 224 3.54 12.41 19.12
C THR A 224 3.24 10.99 19.61
N GLU A 225 1.99 10.68 19.97
CA GLU A 225 1.60 9.34 20.41
C GLU A 225 1.61 8.37 19.23
N VAL A 226 0.99 8.74 18.11
CA VAL A 226 0.94 7.92 16.91
C VAL A 226 2.35 7.67 16.37
N MET A 227 3.14 8.73 16.22
CA MET A 227 4.52 8.61 15.73
C MET A 227 5.38 7.75 16.64
N ARG A 228 5.20 7.84 17.97
CA ARG A 228 5.92 6.99 18.92
C ARG A 228 5.58 5.50 18.72
N GLU A 229 4.30 5.14 18.57
CA GLU A 229 3.93 3.73 18.36
C GLU A 229 4.37 3.24 16.96
N ILE A 230 4.31 4.08 15.92
CA ILE A 230 4.84 3.75 14.59
C ILE A 230 6.36 3.49 14.63
N GLN A 231 7.13 4.38 15.27
CA GLN A 231 8.59 4.21 15.42
C GLN A 231 8.94 2.95 16.21
N LYS A 232 8.18 2.68 17.28
CA LYS A 232 8.35 1.48 18.09
C LYS A 232 8.18 0.19 17.29
N LEU A 233 7.33 0.18 16.24
CA LEU A 233 7.26 -0.96 15.33
C LEU A 233 8.59 -1.20 14.62
N TYR A 234 9.21 -0.15 14.08
CA TYR A 234 10.48 -0.27 13.38
C TYR A 234 11.62 -0.70 14.31
N GLU A 235 11.61 -0.21 15.56
CA GLU A 235 12.60 -0.59 16.57
C GLU A 235 12.47 -2.05 17.04
N ASN A 236 11.24 -2.58 17.14
CA ASN A 236 10.96 -3.86 17.80
C ASN A 236 10.49 -5.00 16.88
N LYS A 237 10.19 -4.70 15.61
CA LYS A 237 9.77 -5.71 14.62
C LYS A 237 10.63 -5.68 13.37
N SER A 238 10.91 -6.86 12.84
CA SER A 238 11.65 -7.02 11.59
C SER A 238 10.73 -6.70 10.42
N PHE A 239 10.98 -5.57 9.77
CA PHE A 239 10.32 -5.23 8.51
C PHE A 239 10.80 -6.18 7.41
N LEU A 240 9.84 -6.81 6.73
CA LEU A 240 10.05 -7.67 5.57
C LEU A 240 9.45 -6.98 4.34
N PHE A 241 10.31 -6.39 3.53
CA PHE A 241 9.95 -5.71 2.30
C PHE A 241 9.78 -6.72 1.16
N LEU A 242 8.59 -6.73 0.56
CA LEU A 242 8.16 -7.67 -0.46
C LEU A 242 7.80 -6.91 -1.73
N GLY A 243 8.63 -7.02 -2.78
CA GLY A 243 8.37 -6.31 -4.03
C GLY A 243 8.52 -4.79 -3.93
N CYS A 244 9.32 -4.30 -2.98
CA CYS A 244 9.50 -2.88 -2.67
C CYS A 244 10.70 -2.27 -3.39
N GLY A 245 10.60 -2.07 -4.72
CA GLY A 245 11.71 -1.51 -5.50
C GLY A 245 12.08 -0.07 -5.10
N TRP A 246 11.08 0.76 -4.80
CA TRP A 246 11.26 2.20 -4.51
C TRP A 246 10.68 2.65 -3.16
N THR A 247 9.98 1.76 -2.44
CA THR A 247 9.29 2.12 -1.18
C THR A 247 10.23 2.68 -0.12
N VAL A 248 11.49 2.22 -0.08
CA VAL A 248 12.49 2.69 0.90
C VAL A 248 12.93 4.14 0.61
N ASP A 249 12.77 4.60 -0.63
CA ASP A 249 13.09 5.98 -1.03
C ASP A 249 11.85 6.88 -0.97
N ASP A 250 10.66 6.35 -0.65
CA ASP A 250 9.47 7.16 -0.44
C ASP A 250 9.64 8.10 0.77
N THR A 251 9.35 9.38 0.57
CA THR A 251 9.54 10.41 1.61
C THR A 251 8.58 10.25 2.80
N THR A 252 7.37 9.75 2.56
CA THR A 252 6.40 9.52 3.65
C THR A 252 6.79 8.30 4.46
N PHE A 253 7.19 7.22 3.80
CA PHE A 253 7.74 6.03 4.45
C PHE A 253 9.00 6.37 5.27
N GLN A 254 9.92 7.15 4.69
CA GLN A 254 11.12 7.62 5.37
C GLN A 254 10.78 8.43 6.62
N ALA A 255 9.87 9.40 6.51
CA ALA A 255 9.43 10.21 7.66
C ALA A 255 8.74 9.37 8.76
N LEU A 256 8.01 8.32 8.38
CA LEU A 256 7.31 7.46 9.33
C LEU A 256 8.25 6.49 10.05
N PHE A 257 9.20 5.88 9.34
CA PHE A 257 9.92 4.71 9.84
C PHE A 257 11.45 4.84 9.87
N LEU A 258 12.07 5.58 8.95
CA LEU A 258 13.53 5.57 8.76
C LEU A 258 14.22 6.77 9.40
N GLU A 259 13.74 7.99 9.12
CA GLU A 259 14.34 9.24 9.63
C GLU A 259 14.00 9.46 11.12
N ALA A 260 12.88 8.91 11.56
CA ALA A 260 12.37 9.14 12.90
C ALA A 260 13.05 8.28 13.98
N VAL A 261 13.79 7.24 13.56
CA VAL A 261 14.47 6.31 14.46
C VAL A 261 15.91 6.78 14.67
N LYS A 262 16.14 7.54 15.76
CA LYS A 262 17.41 8.20 16.06
C LYS A 262 18.55 7.26 16.45
N HIS A 263 18.23 6.02 16.82
CA HIS A 263 19.21 5.00 17.20
C HIS A 263 19.20 3.89 16.15
N LYS A 264 20.36 3.52 15.62
CA LYS A 264 20.46 2.32 14.77
C LYS A 264 19.94 1.14 15.57
N SER A 265 18.80 0.59 15.18
CA SER A 265 18.29 -0.64 15.78
C SER A 265 19.26 -1.77 15.44
N ASP A 266 19.57 -2.62 16.41
CA ASP A 266 20.29 -3.88 16.17
C ASP A 266 19.40 -4.92 15.46
N LEU A 267 18.13 -4.58 15.22
CA LEU A 267 17.17 -5.46 14.60
C LEU A 267 17.39 -5.57 13.09
N GLU A 268 17.49 -6.81 12.62
CA GLU A 268 17.62 -7.07 11.18
C GLU A 268 16.29 -6.84 10.46
N HIS A 269 16.32 -5.99 9.44
CA HIS A 269 15.27 -5.86 8.43
C HIS A 269 15.65 -6.63 7.17
N PHE A 270 14.68 -6.98 6.33
CA PHE A 270 14.89 -7.87 5.19
C PHE A 270 14.14 -7.38 3.96
N MET A 271 14.74 -7.53 2.79
CA MET A 271 14.11 -7.19 1.52
C MET A 271 14.23 -8.35 0.55
N LEU A 272 13.09 -8.84 0.05
CA LEU A 272 13.03 -9.86 -0.98
C LEU A 272 12.92 -9.19 -2.36
N VAL A 273 13.93 -9.41 -3.20
CA VAL A 273 14.00 -8.82 -4.55
C VAL A 273 14.32 -9.87 -5.60
N ARG A 274 14.01 -9.55 -6.85
CA ARG A 274 14.50 -10.29 -8.01
C ARG A 274 16.01 -10.12 -8.10
N ARG A 275 16.74 -11.14 -8.56
CA ARG A 275 18.20 -11.01 -8.75
C ARG A 275 18.55 -9.93 -9.76
N GLY A 276 17.79 -9.83 -10.86
CA GLY A 276 18.02 -8.81 -11.90
C GLY A 276 19.45 -8.82 -12.42
N ASP A 277 19.94 -7.63 -12.78
CA ASP A 277 21.35 -7.41 -13.11
C ASP A 277 22.25 -7.57 -11.88
N VAL A 278 23.42 -8.15 -12.06
CA VAL A 278 24.32 -8.50 -10.95
C VAL A 278 24.89 -7.26 -10.26
N ASP A 279 25.21 -6.21 -11.01
CA ASP A 279 25.83 -5.01 -10.47
C ASP A 279 24.78 -4.08 -9.84
N GLU A 280 23.59 -3.99 -10.43
CA GLU A 280 22.44 -3.35 -9.78
C GLU A 280 22.09 -4.02 -8.45
N PHE A 281 22.07 -5.36 -8.41
CA PHE A 281 21.78 -6.11 -7.18
C PHE A 281 22.83 -5.89 -6.10
N LYS A 282 24.12 -5.87 -6.45
CA LYS A 282 25.20 -5.57 -5.48
C LYS A 282 25.06 -4.16 -4.92
N LYS A 283 24.85 -3.18 -5.79
CA LYS A 283 24.67 -1.78 -5.40
C LYS A 283 23.47 -1.61 -4.48
N LEU A 284 22.33 -2.22 -4.80
CA LEU A 284 21.15 -2.22 -3.94
C LEU A 284 21.46 -2.84 -2.58
N ARG A 285 22.16 -3.98 -2.56
CA ARG A 285 22.52 -4.67 -1.32
C ARG A 285 23.42 -3.84 -0.42
N GLU A 286 24.42 -3.16 -0.98
CA GLU A 286 25.30 -2.25 -0.23
C GLU A 286 24.52 -1.07 0.35
N ASN A 287 23.75 -0.37 -0.49
CA ASN A 287 22.95 0.78 -0.07
C ASN A 287 21.94 0.44 1.04
N MET A 288 21.32 -0.74 0.96
CA MET A 288 20.31 -1.17 1.94
C MET A 288 20.95 -1.69 3.23
N LEU A 289 22.17 -2.23 3.16
CA LEU A 289 22.87 -2.72 4.35
C LEU A 289 23.23 -1.56 5.30
N ASP A 290 23.58 -0.39 4.75
CA ASP A 290 23.82 0.83 5.53
C ASP A 290 22.56 1.29 6.31
N LYS A 291 21.37 0.95 5.77
CA LYS A 291 20.06 1.16 6.39
C LYS A 291 19.62 -0.01 7.30
N GLY A 292 20.47 -1.00 7.55
CA GLY A 292 20.15 -2.17 8.39
C GLY A 292 19.26 -3.23 7.69
N ILE A 293 19.11 -3.15 6.36
CA ILE A 293 18.21 -4.00 5.58
C ILE A 293 19.04 -5.03 4.78
N LYS A 294 18.81 -6.32 5.07
CA LYS A 294 19.43 -7.42 4.34
C LYS A 294 18.64 -7.75 3.06
N VAL A 295 19.25 -7.50 1.91
CA VAL A 295 18.68 -7.83 0.60
C VAL A 295 18.91 -9.31 0.26
N ILE A 296 17.83 -10.01 -0.09
CA ILE A 296 17.81 -11.44 -0.40
C ILE A 296 17.12 -11.63 -1.76
N SER A 297 17.79 -12.36 -2.66
CA SER A 297 17.19 -12.73 -3.93
C SER A 297 16.28 -13.95 -3.77
N TYR A 298 15.02 -13.84 -4.20
CA TYR A 298 14.09 -14.98 -4.25
C TYR A 298 14.22 -15.81 -5.54
N GLY A 299 14.74 -15.22 -6.61
CA GLY A 299 14.80 -15.83 -7.94
C GLY A 299 15.24 -14.83 -9.01
N ASP A 300 15.14 -15.24 -10.27
CA ASP A 300 15.50 -14.44 -11.43
C ASP A 300 14.28 -13.77 -12.08
N GLU A 301 13.06 -14.29 -11.82
CA GLU A 301 11.78 -13.81 -12.36
C GLU A 301 10.74 -13.57 -11.26
N TYR A 302 9.75 -12.69 -11.50
CA TYR A 302 8.65 -12.44 -10.54
C TYR A 302 7.85 -13.70 -10.22
N ALA A 303 7.74 -14.63 -11.18
CA ALA A 303 7.09 -15.93 -11.01
C ALA A 303 7.80 -16.86 -9.99
N ASP A 304 9.06 -16.57 -9.62
CA ASP A 304 9.78 -17.33 -8.60
C ASP A 304 9.37 -16.94 -7.16
N LEU A 305 8.75 -15.75 -6.99
CA LEU A 305 8.41 -15.22 -5.67
C LEU A 305 7.35 -16.05 -4.92
N PRO A 306 6.23 -16.48 -5.54
CA PRO A 306 5.21 -17.28 -4.85
C PRO A 306 5.76 -18.54 -4.17
N GLU A 307 6.52 -19.37 -4.91
CA GLU A 307 7.09 -20.61 -4.37
C GLU A 307 8.12 -20.33 -3.27
N TYR A 308 9.01 -19.34 -3.49
CA TYR A 308 10.00 -18.95 -2.50
C TYR A 308 9.33 -18.49 -1.19
N PHE A 309 8.29 -17.65 -1.31
CA PHE A 309 7.63 -17.04 -0.17
C PHE A 309 6.73 -18.02 0.57
N GLU A 310 6.09 -18.98 -0.12
CA GLU A 310 5.33 -20.06 0.52
C GLU A 310 6.24 -20.92 1.42
N ARG A 311 7.40 -21.33 0.90
CA ARG A 311 8.41 -22.07 1.68
C ARG A 311 8.88 -21.28 2.90
N LEU A 312 9.14 -19.99 2.71
CA LEU A 312 9.54 -19.11 3.80
C LEU A 312 8.45 -19.01 4.88
N THR A 313 7.21 -18.78 4.44
CA THR A 313 6.03 -18.68 5.31
C THR A 313 5.82 -19.97 6.11
N SER A 314 6.01 -21.13 5.48
CA SER A 314 5.92 -22.43 6.14
C SER A 314 6.92 -22.58 7.29
N GLU A 315 8.19 -22.19 7.10
CA GLU A 315 9.20 -22.22 8.16
C GLU A 315 8.87 -21.26 9.31
N ILE A 316 8.44 -20.03 8.98
CA ILE A 316 8.07 -18.99 9.95
C ILE A 316 6.85 -19.43 10.78
N ALA A 317 5.82 -19.98 10.13
CA ALA A 317 4.59 -20.42 10.79
C ALA A 317 4.81 -21.64 11.71
N MET A 318 5.65 -22.59 11.31
CA MET A 318 6.00 -23.75 12.13
C MET A 318 6.66 -23.35 13.45
N ARG A 319 7.49 -22.30 13.45
CA ARG A 319 8.13 -21.77 14.66
C ARG A 319 7.17 -21.00 15.57
N GLY A 320 6.13 -20.39 14.99
CA GLY A 320 5.05 -19.75 15.75
C GLY A 320 4.26 -20.73 16.63
N ARG A 321 4.09 -21.98 16.17
CA ARG A 321 3.32 -23.02 16.89
C ARG A 321 4.09 -23.70 18.02
N THR A 322 5.42 -23.78 17.93
CA THR A 322 6.26 -24.46 18.94
C THR A 322 6.42 -23.71 20.27
N GLY A 323 5.82 -22.52 20.42
CA GLY A 323 5.91 -21.68 21.62
C GLY A 323 4.65 -21.60 22.49
N MET A 324 3.60 -22.37 22.19
CA MET A 324 2.43 -22.49 23.08
C MET A 324 2.60 -23.69 24.02
N PRO A 325 2.47 -23.53 25.35
CA PRO A 325 2.33 -24.68 26.24
C PRO A 325 1.05 -25.42 25.83
N LYS A 326 1.17 -26.71 25.51
CA LYS A 326 0.00 -27.57 25.39
C LYS A 326 -0.54 -27.79 26.81
N GLU A 327 -1.51 -27.00 27.24
CA GLU A 327 -2.37 -27.40 28.35
C GLU A 327 -3.26 -28.57 27.90
N GLY A 328 -3.21 -29.66 28.67
CA GLY A 328 -4.27 -30.67 28.69
C GLY A 328 -4.15 -31.84 27.69
N GLN A 329 -3.06 -32.60 27.72
CA GLN A 329 -3.17 -34.05 27.44
C GLN A 329 -3.17 -34.79 28.78
N GLN A 330 -4.35 -34.85 29.40
CA GLN A 330 -4.58 -35.78 30.50
C GLN A 330 -4.76 -37.17 29.87
N LEU A 331 -3.76 -38.02 30.09
CA LEU A 331 -3.78 -39.44 29.74
C LEU A 331 -4.90 -40.11 30.53
N ASN A 332 -5.86 -40.72 29.82
CA ASN A 332 -6.83 -41.64 30.39
C ASN A 332 -6.09 -42.88 30.92
N GLY A 333 -5.90 -42.93 32.24
CA GLY A 333 -5.53 -44.13 32.98
C GLY A 333 -6.73 -44.58 33.82
N SER A 334 -7.36 -45.68 33.39
CA SER A 334 -8.40 -46.40 34.14
C SER A 334 -7.80 -47.03 35.40
N ALA A 335 -8.40 -46.76 36.56
CA ALA A 335 -8.34 -47.64 37.72
C ALA A 335 -9.57 -47.42 38.61
N ALA A 336 -10.37 -48.47 38.78
CA ALA A 336 -11.47 -48.53 39.72
C ALA A 336 -10.96 -48.83 41.15
N ALA A 337 -11.51 -48.17 42.17
CA ALA A 337 -11.69 -48.71 43.52
C ALA A 337 -12.61 -47.83 44.39
N HIS A 338 -13.73 -48.42 44.80
CA HIS A 338 -14.43 -48.37 46.09
C HIS A 338 -14.52 -47.09 46.96
N ALA A 339 -15.77 -46.70 47.19
CA ALA A 339 -16.46 -46.39 48.45
C ALA A 339 -15.80 -45.48 49.52
N GLU A 340 -16.47 -44.38 49.88
CA GLU A 340 -17.17 -44.24 51.17
C GLU A 340 -17.90 -42.90 51.33
N VAL A 341 -18.99 -42.95 52.09
CA VAL A 341 -19.92 -41.87 52.45
C VAL A 341 -19.39 -41.09 53.66
N LYS A 342 -19.47 -39.75 53.63
CA LYS A 342 -19.85 -38.93 54.82
C LYS A 342 -20.10 -37.47 54.44
N GLY A 343 -21.29 -36.97 54.79
CA GLY A 343 -21.66 -35.58 54.64
C GLY A 343 -21.09 -34.66 55.73
N LYS A 344 -21.26 -33.35 55.51
CA LYS A 344 -21.65 -32.37 56.53
C LYS A 344 -22.00 -31.03 55.88
N GLU A 345 -23.17 -30.54 56.26
CA GLU A 345 -23.62 -29.16 56.10
C GLU A 345 -22.69 -28.18 56.83
N GLY A 346 -22.67 -26.94 56.36
CA GLY A 346 -21.99 -25.82 57.00
C GLY A 346 -22.19 -24.52 56.23
N SER A 347 -23.33 -23.89 56.45
CA SER A 347 -23.67 -22.51 56.08
C SER A 347 -22.66 -21.48 56.58
N LEU A 348 -22.36 -20.44 55.77
CA LEU A 348 -22.06 -19.07 56.21
C LEU A 348 -21.98 -18.13 54.99
N GLU A 349 -22.99 -17.27 54.85
CA GLU A 349 -22.97 -16.00 54.11
C GLU A 349 -22.52 -14.85 55.05
N PRO A 350 -22.44 -13.56 54.65
CA PRO A 350 -22.30 -12.93 53.31
C PRO A 350 -21.20 -11.84 53.30
N ARG A 351 -20.97 -11.18 52.14
CA ARG A 351 -20.72 -9.73 52.06
C ARG A 351 -20.79 -9.23 50.61
N GLY A 352 -21.69 -8.27 50.39
CA GLY A 352 -22.06 -7.71 49.10
C GLY A 352 -21.19 -6.56 48.60
N PHE A 353 -21.80 -5.77 47.70
CA PHE A 353 -21.36 -4.55 46.99
C PHE A 353 -20.69 -4.81 45.62
N THR A 354 -21.14 -4.29 44.47
CA THR A 354 -22.22 -3.34 44.14
C THR A 354 -22.51 -3.47 42.65
N LEU A 355 -23.78 -3.57 42.24
CA LEU A 355 -24.23 -3.37 40.86
C LEU A 355 -24.75 -1.94 40.75
N CYS A 356 -24.23 -1.14 39.81
CA CYS A 356 -24.83 0.13 39.43
C CYS A 356 -25.26 0.06 37.97
N SER A 357 -26.59 0.00 37.83
CA SER A 357 -27.41 0.28 36.66
C SER A 357 -27.24 1.71 36.16
N SER A 358 -27.31 1.91 34.84
CA SER A 358 -28.22 2.84 34.15
C SER A 358 -27.64 3.35 32.82
N LEU A 359 -28.23 2.93 31.69
CA LEU A 359 -29.21 3.73 30.93
C LEU A 359 -29.42 3.12 29.54
N GLU A 360 -30.58 2.49 29.39
CA GLU A 360 -31.20 2.17 28.11
C GLU A 360 -31.85 3.45 27.55
N SER A 361 -31.59 3.75 26.28
CA SER A 361 -32.53 4.48 25.44
C SER A 361 -32.66 3.77 24.11
N GLN A 362 -33.76 3.04 23.94
CA GLN A 362 -34.16 2.38 22.72
C GLN A 362 -34.64 3.42 21.70
N ALA A 363 -34.03 3.42 20.51
CA ALA A 363 -34.67 3.86 19.28
C ALA A 363 -34.40 2.78 18.23
N GLY A 364 -35.46 2.10 17.82
CA GLY A 364 -35.39 0.92 16.96
C GLY A 364 -35.01 1.25 15.52
N PHE A 365 -34.24 0.36 14.90
CA PHE A 365 -34.15 0.23 13.45
C PHE A 365 -34.09 -1.25 13.08
N GLN A 366 -35.07 -1.68 12.28
CA GLN A 366 -35.10 -2.98 11.61
C GLN A 366 -34.07 -3.01 10.47
N PRO A 367 -33.44 -4.16 10.17
CA PRO A 367 -32.58 -4.29 9.01
C PRO A 367 -33.40 -4.52 7.73
N LEU A 368 -33.20 -3.66 6.72
CA LEU A 368 -33.71 -3.85 5.36
C LEU A 368 -32.70 -4.68 4.55
N LEU A 369 -33.17 -5.81 4.02
CA LEU A 369 -32.48 -6.63 3.01
C LEU A 369 -32.45 -5.92 1.64
N PRO A 370 -31.39 -6.07 0.83
CA PRO A 370 -31.31 -5.42 -0.48
C PRO A 370 -32.18 -6.12 -1.53
N ARG A 371 -33.07 -5.36 -2.18
CA ARG A 371 -33.84 -5.81 -3.35
C ARG A 371 -32.98 -5.73 -4.62
N ARG A 372 -32.92 -6.88 -5.32
CA ARG A 372 -32.49 -7.05 -6.71
C ARG A 372 -33.16 -6.03 -7.65
N MET A 373 -32.38 -5.30 -8.45
CA MET A 373 -32.90 -4.56 -9.61
C MET A 373 -32.99 -5.47 -10.83
N GLN A 374 -34.13 -5.41 -11.52
CA GLN A 374 -34.32 -5.96 -12.88
C GLN A 374 -34.36 -4.79 -13.89
N PRO A 375 -33.93 -5.01 -15.14
CA PRO A 375 -33.80 -3.94 -16.13
C PRO A 375 -35.15 -3.59 -16.79
N LEU A 376 -35.38 -2.29 -17.03
CA LEU A 376 -36.52 -1.79 -17.79
C LEU A 376 -36.19 -1.74 -19.29
N SER A 377 -37.05 -2.38 -20.08
CA SER A 377 -37.08 -2.36 -21.54
C SER A 377 -37.70 -1.06 -22.07
N LEU A 378 -37.06 -0.46 -23.08
CA LEU A 378 -37.58 0.63 -23.91
C LEU A 378 -38.39 0.09 -25.10
N SER A 379 -39.55 0.70 -25.42
CA SER A 379 -40.03 1.07 -26.78
C SER A 379 -41.45 1.73 -26.71
N PRO A 380 -42.06 2.28 -27.79
CA PRO A 380 -41.94 3.70 -28.14
C PRO A 380 -43.28 4.44 -28.43
N ALA A 381 -43.17 5.77 -28.57
CA ALA A 381 -43.96 6.70 -29.39
C ALA A 381 -45.51 6.64 -29.43
N GLN A 382 -46.16 7.78 -29.15
CA GLN A 382 -47.25 8.31 -29.97
C GLN A 382 -47.42 9.82 -29.79
N ALA A 383 -47.75 10.47 -30.91
CA ALA A 383 -47.73 11.90 -31.17
C ALA A 383 -49.14 12.55 -31.07
N LEU A 384 -49.16 13.88 -31.34
CA LEU A 384 -50.29 14.80 -31.60
C LEU A 384 -50.71 15.65 -30.39
N SER A 385 -51.04 16.94 -30.48
CA SER A 385 -50.92 17.98 -31.51
C SER A 385 -51.43 19.32 -30.93
N HIS A 386 -51.11 20.44 -31.60
CA HIS A 386 -51.68 21.81 -31.48
C HIS A 386 -51.11 22.70 -30.35
N GLY A 387 -50.73 23.97 -30.57
CA GLY A 387 -50.75 24.78 -31.78
C GLY A 387 -50.32 26.24 -31.49
N ARG A 388 -49.76 26.87 -32.54
CA ARG A 388 -49.76 28.31 -32.89
C ARG A 388 -49.15 29.36 -31.93
N GLY A 389 -48.19 30.10 -32.47
CA GLY A 389 -47.96 31.52 -32.12
C GLY A 389 -46.50 31.99 -32.18
N ARG A 390 -46.08 32.58 -33.30
CA ARG A 390 -44.87 33.42 -33.48
C ARG A 390 -45.34 34.75 -34.12
N PRO A 391 -44.50 35.81 -34.19
CA PRO A 391 -43.83 36.59 -33.14
C PRO A 391 -44.10 38.11 -33.34
N LYS A 392 -43.52 39.03 -32.53
CA LYS A 392 -42.89 40.32 -32.94
C LYS A 392 -42.51 41.23 -31.75
N PRO A 393 -41.64 42.26 -31.94
CA PRO A 393 -40.49 42.51 -31.07
C PRO A 393 -40.47 43.88 -30.40
N GLY A 394 -39.45 44.10 -29.56
CA GLY A 394 -38.87 45.43 -29.31
C GLY A 394 -38.77 45.80 -27.83
N GLN A 395 -37.53 45.93 -27.35
CA GLN A 395 -37.02 47.11 -26.63
C GLN A 395 -35.58 46.85 -26.17
N GLN A 396 -34.67 47.73 -26.58
CA GLN A 396 -33.34 47.91 -25.98
C GLN A 396 -33.50 48.45 -24.55
N PRO A 397 -32.45 48.30 -23.72
CA PRO A 397 -31.91 49.52 -23.15
C PRO A 397 -30.39 49.60 -23.29
N SER A 398 -29.97 50.78 -23.73
CA SER A 398 -28.64 51.36 -23.64
C SER A 398 -28.25 51.61 -22.17
N GLY A 399 -27.05 51.20 -21.78
CA GLY A 399 -26.42 51.60 -20.53
C GLY A 399 -24.94 51.24 -20.54
N ARG A 400 -24.09 52.21 -20.87
CA ARG A 400 -22.63 52.13 -20.68
C ARG A 400 -22.32 52.19 -19.17
N PRO A 401 -21.38 51.39 -18.64
CA PRO A 401 -20.69 51.73 -17.41
C PRO A 401 -19.44 52.56 -17.70
N GLU A 402 -19.27 53.66 -16.96
CA GLU A 402 -18.02 54.43 -16.89
C GLU A 402 -16.89 53.62 -16.23
N PRO A 403 -15.62 53.86 -16.59
CA PRO A 403 -14.50 53.13 -16.02
C PRO A 403 -14.09 53.68 -14.65
N ILE A 404 -14.02 52.80 -13.67
CA ILE A 404 -13.44 53.05 -12.35
C ILE A 404 -11.91 53.15 -12.50
N THR A 405 -11.37 54.31 -12.17
CA THR A 405 -9.95 54.62 -12.02
C THR A 405 -9.40 53.89 -10.79
N VAL A 406 -8.38 53.05 -10.97
CA VAL A 406 -7.58 52.46 -9.88
C VAL A 406 -6.16 53.01 -10.00
N PRO A 407 -5.55 53.54 -8.92
CA PRO A 407 -4.25 54.19 -9.01
C PRO A 407 -3.11 53.17 -9.11
N LEU A 408 -2.15 53.50 -9.99
CA LEU A 408 -0.83 52.88 -10.10
C LEU A 408 -0.11 52.88 -8.75
N LEU A 409 0.33 51.70 -8.29
CA LEU A 409 1.40 51.56 -7.33
C LEU A 409 2.70 51.16 -8.05
N SER A 410 3.67 52.02 -7.83
CA SER A 410 5.08 52.06 -8.22
C SER A 410 5.77 50.74 -8.54
N SER A 411 6.29 50.69 -9.76
CA SER A 411 7.48 49.96 -10.19
C SER A 411 8.70 50.32 -9.33
N THR A 412 9.34 49.33 -8.74
CA THR A 412 10.71 49.40 -8.22
C THR A 412 11.67 48.85 -9.26
N GLU A 413 12.61 49.66 -9.70
CA GLU A 413 13.72 49.28 -10.57
C GLU A 413 14.71 48.33 -9.86
N PRO A 414 15.34 47.38 -10.56
CA PRO A 414 16.63 46.85 -10.18
C PRO A 414 17.75 47.45 -11.05
N GLY A 415 18.68 48.15 -10.40
CA GLY A 415 19.96 48.59 -10.98
C GLY A 415 20.96 47.44 -11.19
N PRO A 416 22.11 47.71 -11.85
CA PRO A 416 22.57 46.87 -12.95
C PRO A 416 23.64 45.81 -12.60
N PHE A 417 23.66 44.81 -13.48
CA PHE A 417 24.73 43.84 -13.71
C PHE A 417 26.14 44.44 -13.71
N ARG A 418 27.07 43.83 -12.97
CA ARG A 418 28.51 43.86 -13.24
C ARG A 418 28.98 42.46 -13.65
N GLN A 419 29.44 42.36 -14.90
CA GLN A 419 30.27 41.26 -15.40
C GLN A 419 31.68 41.36 -14.78
N GLY A 420 32.21 40.22 -14.32
CA GLY A 420 33.62 40.03 -14.03
C GLY A 420 34.00 38.59 -14.40
N ARG A 421 34.84 38.44 -15.43
CA ARG A 421 35.40 37.17 -15.90
C ARG A 421 36.54 36.70 -15.01
N GLY A 422 36.65 35.38 -14.89
CA GLY A 422 37.91 34.61 -14.90
C GLY A 422 38.57 34.38 -13.55
N GLN A 423 38.72 33.12 -13.14
CA GLN A 423 39.85 32.26 -13.51
C GLN A 423 39.76 30.90 -12.81
N ASP A 424 40.26 29.89 -13.52
CA ASP A 424 40.54 28.54 -13.05
C ASP A 424 41.35 28.51 -11.75
N ARG A 425 41.03 27.54 -10.88
CA ARG A 425 42.03 26.71 -10.19
C ARG A 425 41.36 25.52 -9.50
N ALA A 426 41.84 24.34 -9.85
CA ALA A 426 41.66 23.10 -9.12
C ALA A 426 42.47 23.14 -7.81
N SER A 427 41.90 22.62 -6.72
CA SER A 427 42.60 21.81 -5.71
C SER A 427 41.64 21.35 -4.61
N THR A 428 41.52 20.03 -4.48
CA THR A 428 41.59 19.23 -3.23
C THR A 428 40.78 19.62 -1.99
N ASP A 429 40.02 18.62 -1.54
CA ASP A 429 39.90 18.12 -0.16
C ASP A 429 39.00 18.81 0.89
N GLU A 430 38.43 17.90 1.69
CA GLU A 430 37.87 18.00 3.04
C GLU A 430 36.37 18.35 3.26
N HIS A 431 35.65 17.29 3.69
CA HIS A 431 34.89 17.15 4.94
C HIS A 431 33.68 18.04 5.30
N LEU A 432 32.58 17.33 5.64
CA LEU A 432 31.40 17.69 6.45
C LEU A 432 30.50 18.82 5.87
N VAL A 433 29.17 18.68 5.79
CA VAL A 433 28.16 18.18 6.74
C VAL A 433 27.03 17.50 5.99
#